data_AF-A0A5Q4SCD2-F1
#
_entry.id   AF-A0A5Q4SCD2-F1
#
_cell.length_a   1.000
_cell.length_b   1.000
_cell.length_c   1.000
_cell.angle_alpha   90.00
_cell.angle_beta   90.00
_cell.angle_gamma   90.00
#
_symmetry.space_group_name_H-M   'P 1'
#
loop_
_entity.id
_entity.type
_entity.pdbx_description
1 polymer ?
#
loop_
_entity_poly.entity_id
_entity_poly.type
_entity_poly.pdbx_seq_one_letter_code
_entity_poly.pdbx_strand_id
1 'polypeptide(L)'
;GEHGGRVLHSGPPADLAGVAGSATRRFLFDEDPAPAREPREPSGWITLGGVDLHNVRGVDAVFPLGVLTAVTGVSGSGKSTLVGQVLAGVLADRRSAESAESATAPVTRGCASAQGLDAVDRLVQVDQRPIGRTPRSNLATYTGLFDVVRKLFAETETARARKYRAGRFSFNVAGGRCETCQGEGFVSVELLFLPSTYTPCPDCHGARYNPATLEVTLRGLTIAEVLDLTVEAAAGFLAGT
;
A
#
# COMPACT_ATOMS: atom_id res chain seq x y z
N GLY A 1 -0.66 12.49 -13.40
CA GLY A 1 -1.07 11.30 -14.18
C GLY A 1 -1.49 11.75 -15.55
N GLU A 2 -1.47 10.84 -16.52
CA GLU A 2 -1.73 11.11 -17.95
C GLU A 2 -3.10 11.78 -18.20
N HIS A 3 -4.10 11.44 -17.39
CA HIS A 3 -5.46 12.00 -17.48
C HIS A 3 -5.62 13.39 -16.82
N GLY A 4 -4.57 13.94 -16.21
CA GLY A 4 -4.62 15.18 -15.42
C GLY A 4 -3.58 16.21 -15.84
N GLY A 5 -3.11 17.02 -14.88
CA GLY A 5 -2.06 18.03 -15.12
C GLY A 5 -2.55 19.29 -15.84
N ARG A 6 -3.86 19.55 -15.81
CA ARG A 6 -4.48 20.75 -16.42
C ARG A 6 -5.15 21.58 -15.34
N VAL A 7 -5.03 22.90 -15.45
CA VAL A 7 -5.80 23.83 -14.61
C VAL A 7 -7.19 23.95 -15.23
N LEU A 8 -8.19 23.36 -14.57
CA LEU A 8 -9.59 23.43 -15.02
C LEU A 8 -10.30 24.70 -14.56
N HIS A 9 -9.89 25.25 -13.42
CA HIS A 9 -10.43 26.49 -12.85
C HIS A 9 -9.39 27.15 -11.95
N SER A 10 -9.35 28.48 -11.94
CA SER A 10 -8.58 29.28 -11.00
C SER A 10 -9.33 30.59 -10.76
N GLY A 11 -9.90 30.73 -9.57
CA GLY A 11 -10.77 31.85 -9.24
C GLY A 11 -11.71 31.54 -8.07
N PRO A 12 -12.74 32.36 -7.86
CA PRO A 12 -13.76 32.15 -6.84
C PRO A 12 -14.39 30.74 -6.92
N PRO A 13 -14.72 30.10 -5.78
CA PRO A 13 -15.35 28.78 -5.77
C PRO A 13 -16.68 28.73 -6.52
N ALA A 14 -17.48 29.79 -6.48
CA ALA A 14 -18.79 29.85 -7.15
C ALA A 14 -18.70 29.60 -8.66
N ASP A 15 -17.64 30.09 -9.30
CA ASP A 15 -17.44 29.95 -10.75
C ASP A 15 -17.14 28.50 -11.16
N LEU A 16 -16.71 27.65 -10.22
CA LEU A 16 -16.48 26.23 -10.45
C LEU A 16 -17.78 25.48 -10.82
N ALA A 17 -18.95 26.01 -10.42
CA ALA A 17 -20.25 25.45 -10.77
C ALA A 17 -20.45 25.35 -12.29
N GLY A 18 -19.86 26.26 -13.08
CA GLY A 18 -19.92 26.23 -14.54
C GLY A 18 -18.97 25.22 -15.19
N VAL A 19 -18.04 24.63 -14.45
CA VAL A 19 -16.93 23.84 -15.02
C VAL A 19 -17.29 22.36 -15.07
N ALA A 20 -17.92 21.92 -16.17
CA ALA A 20 -18.41 20.54 -16.34
C ALA A 20 -17.33 19.46 -16.21
N GLY A 21 -16.09 19.76 -16.59
CA GLY A 21 -14.96 18.82 -16.46
C GLY A 21 -14.42 18.65 -15.04
N SER A 22 -14.89 19.43 -14.07
CA SER A 22 -14.41 19.38 -12.69
C SER A 22 -15.10 18.27 -11.90
N ALA A 23 -14.32 17.27 -11.45
CA ALA A 23 -14.84 16.29 -10.48
C ALA A 23 -15.21 16.96 -9.14
N THR A 24 -14.47 17.98 -8.72
CA THR A 24 -14.70 18.72 -7.47
C THR A 24 -16.06 19.43 -7.46
N ARG A 25 -16.52 19.93 -8.60
CA ARG A 25 -17.83 20.58 -8.75
C ARG A 25 -18.95 19.69 -8.21
N ARG A 26 -18.94 18.40 -8.55
CA ARG A 26 -19.98 17.44 -8.16
C ARG A 26 -20.17 17.33 -6.65
N PHE A 27 -19.08 17.39 -5.90
CA PHE A 27 -19.08 17.28 -4.45
C PHE A 27 -19.29 18.61 -3.73
N LEU A 28 -18.84 19.73 -4.31
CA LEU A 28 -18.99 21.04 -3.69
C LEU A 28 -20.42 21.58 -3.77
N PHE A 29 -21.13 21.23 -4.85
CA PHE A 29 -22.49 21.70 -5.12
C PHE A 29 -23.56 20.61 -5.03
N ASP A 30 -23.21 19.47 -4.41
CA ASP A 30 -24.11 18.34 -4.14
C ASP A 30 -24.89 17.83 -5.37
N GLU A 31 -24.21 17.79 -6.53
CA GLU A 31 -24.81 17.30 -7.78
C GLU A 31 -24.84 15.77 -7.87
N ASP A 32 -24.17 15.07 -6.94
CA ASP A 32 -24.06 13.61 -6.89
C ASP A 32 -23.95 13.13 -5.43
N PRO A 33 -25.07 13.07 -4.68
CA PRO A 33 -25.05 12.67 -3.28
C PRO A 33 -24.55 11.23 -3.15
N ALA A 34 -23.74 10.98 -2.11
CA ALA A 34 -23.23 9.64 -1.84
C ALA A 34 -24.40 8.63 -1.74
N PRO A 35 -24.28 7.44 -2.34
CA PRO A 35 -25.37 6.47 -2.34
C PRO A 35 -25.72 6.07 -0.90
N ALA A 36 -27.02 6.08 -0.59
CA ALA A 36 -27.51 5.52 0.66
C ALA A 36 -27.16 4.03 0.72
N ARG A 37 -26.63 3.59 1.87
CA ARG A 37 -26.28 2.19 2.10
C ARG A 37 -27.08 1.69 3.30
N GLU A 38 -27.66 0.50 3.16
CA GLU A 38 -28.29 -0.18 4.29
C GLU A 38 -27.21 -0.64 5.29
N PRO A 39 -27.30 -0.26 6.57
CA PRO A 39 -26.40 -0.75 7.60
C PRO A 39 -26.50 -2.27 7.73
N ARG A 40 -25.34 -2.92 7.94
CA ARG A 40 -25.28 -4.35 8.26
C ARG A 40 -25.50 -4.57 9.75
N GLU A 41 -26.11 -5.69 10.10
CA GLU A 41 -26.21 -6.15 11.48
C GLU A 41 -24.86 -6.71 11.98
N PRO A 42 -24.45 -6.38 13.23
CA PRO A 42 -23.25 -6.95 13.82
C PRO A 42 -23.31 -8.47 13.96
N SER A 43 -22.21 -9.14 13.61
CA SER A 43 -22.08 -10.60 13.75
C SER A 43 -21.40 -11.03 15.06
N GLY A 44 -20.96 -10.06 15.87
CA GLY A 44 -20.20 -10.28 17.09
C GLY A 44 -19.65 -8.97 17.65
N TRP A 45 -18.96 -9.06 18.78
CA TRP A 45 -18.46 -7.89 19.51
C TRP A 45 -17.11 -8.15 20.15
N ILE A 46 -16.24 -7.14 20.14
CA ILE A 46 -15.05 -7.08 21.00
C ILE A 46 -15.31 -6.04 22.08
N THR A 47 -15.13 -6.42 23.34
CA THR A 47 -15.31 -5.52 24.48
C THR A 47 -13.97 -5.28 25.17
N LEU A 48 -13.62 -4.02 25.35
CA LEU A 48 -12.49 -3.58 26.17
C LEU A 48 -13.03 -2.89 27.42
N GLY A 49 -12.59 -3.33 28.59
CA GLY A 49 -12.96 -2.72 29.87
C GLY A 49 -11.80 -1.95 30.48
N GLY A 50 -12.07 -0.78 31.04
CA GLY A 50 -11.11 0.03 31.81
C GLY A 50 -9.85 0.39 31.03
N VAL A 51 -9.99 0.86 29.79
CA VAL A 51 -8.85 1.29 28.96
C VAL A 51 -8.17 2.50 29.61
N ASP A 52 -6.90 2.34 29.99
CA ASP A 52 -6.06 3.40 30.56
C ASP A 52 -4.69 3.40 29.87
N LEU A 53 -4.49 4.35 28.96
CA LEU A 53 -3.24 4.53 28.24
C LEU A 53 -3.14 5.96 27.68
N HIS A 54 -1.98 6.60 27.84
CA HIS A 54 -1.73 8.00 27.48
C HIS A 54 -2.76 8.96 28.09
N ASN A 55 -3.67 9.49 27.29
CA ASN A 55 -4.73 10.40 27.72
C ASN A 55 -6.12 9.74 27.79
N VAL A 56 -6.22 8.45 27.46
CA VAL A 56 -7.44 7.65 27.66
C VAL A 56 -7.43 7.14 29.10
N ARG A 57 -8.50 7.39 29.85
CA ARG A 57 -8.60 7.11 31.30
C ARG A 57 -9.89 6.35 31.62
N GLY A 58 -9.77 5.08 32.02
CA GLY A 58 -10.89 4.24 32.46
C GLY A 58 -12.02 4.07 31.44
N VAL A 59 -11.73 4.04 30.14
CA VAL A 59 -12.77 3.96 29.10
C VAL A 59 -13.19 2.52 28.84
N ASP A 60 -14.49 2.24 28.89
CA ASP A 60 -15.07 1.00 28.37
C ASP A 60 -15.48 1.20 26.90
N ALA A 61 -15.11 0.26 26.03
CA ALA A 61 -15.39 0.35 24.60
C ALA A 61 -15.86 -0.99 24.04
N VAL A 62 -16.89 -0.94 23.19
CA VAL A 62 -17.44 -2.12 22.50
C VAL A 62 -17.36 -1.89 20.99
N PHE A 63 -16.73 -2.82 20.28
CA PHE A 63 -16.52 -2.77 18.82
C PHE A 63 -17.34 -3.86 18.14
N PRO A 64 -18.34 -3.51 17.30
CA PRO A 64 -19.08 -4.50 16.53
C PRO A 64 -18.22 -5.09 15.42
N LEU A 65 -18.40 -6.39 15.18
CA LEU A 65 -17.79 -7.16 14.10
C LEU A 65 -18.78 -7.33 12.94
N GLY A 66 -18.24 -7.56 11.73
CA GLY A 66 -19.05 -7.73 10.52
C GLY A 66 -19.58 -6.44 9.90
N VAL A 67 -19.26 -5.29 10.50
CA VAL A 67 -19.73 -3.96 10.09
C VAL A 67 -18.58 -2.97 9.90
N LEU A 68 -18.85 -1.87 9.21
CA LEU A 68 -17.91 -0.76 9.09
C LEU A 68 -17.99 0.13 10.34
N THR A 69 -17.01 -0.01 11.24
CA THR A 69 -16.92 0.78 12.46
C THR A 69 -16.03 2.00 12.26
N ALA A 70 -16.56 3.19 12.49
CA ALA A 70 -15.80 4.44 12.47
C ALA A 70 -15.60 4.99 13.89
N VAL A 71 -14.33 5.14 14.30
CA VAL A 71 -13.98 5.80 15.56
C VAL A 71 -13.62 7.26 15.27
N THR A 72 -14.45 8.18 15.74
CA THR A 72 -14.35 9.61 15.44
C THR A 72 -14.08 10.43 16.70
N GLY A 73 -13.81 11.73 16.52
CA GLY A 73 -13.45 12.65 17.61
C GLY A 73 -12.31 13.61 17.21
N VAL A 74 -12.15 14.67 17.98
CA VAL A 74 -11.14 15.73 17.73
C VAL A 74 -9.70 15.20 17.75
N SER A 75 -8.77 15.91 17.10
CA SER A 75 -7.34 15.55 17.19
C SER A 75 -6.88 15.53 18.65
N GLY A 76 -6.08 14.54 19.02
CA GLY A 76 -5.65 14.34 20.41
C GLY A 76 -6.66 13.66 21.33
N SER A 77 -7.89 13.35 20.91
CA SER A 77 -8.90 12.71 21.78
C SER A 77 -8.61 11.25 22.19
N GLY A 78 -7.48 10.67 21.76
CA GLY A 78 -7.09 9.30 22.12
C GLY A 78 -7.55 8.21 21.14
N LYS A 79 -8.13 8.54 19.98
CA LYS A 79 -8.58 7.54 18.97
C LYS A 79 -7.47 6.57 18.55
N SER A 80 -6.30 7.10 18.23
CA SER A 80 -5.14 6.29 17.81
C SER A 80 -4.62 5.42 18.95
N THR A 81 -4.75 5.88 20.20
CA THR A 81 -4.43 5.09 21.39
C THR A 81 -5.40 3.93 21.54
N LEU A 82 -6.71 4.22 21.55
CA LEU A 82 -7.75 3.22 21.74
C LEU A 82 -7.73 2.14 20.64
N VAL A 83 -7.71 2.54 19.36
CA VAL A 83 -7.78 1.60 18.24
C VAL A 83 -6.41 1.02 17.89
N GLY A 84 -5.42 1.88 17.71
CA GLY A 84 -4.12 1.49 17.14
C GLY A 84 -3.12 0.92 18.15
N GLN A 85 -3.25 1.23 19.44
CA GLN A 85 -2.34 0.72 20.48
C GLN A 85 -3.01 -0.32 21.37
N VAL A 86 -4.20 -0.02 21.91
CA VAL A 86 -4.91 -0.88 22.84
C VAL A 86 -5.59 -2.02 22.07
N LEU A 87 -6.62 -1.74 21.25
CA LEU A 87 -7.37 -2.78 20.53
C LEU A 87 -6.47 -3.65 19.63
N ALA A 88 -5.66 -3.01 18.78
CA ALA A 88 -4.72 -3.73 17.92
C ALA A 88 -3.69 -4.54 18.72
N GLY A 89 -3.21 -3.98 19.84
CA GLY A 89 -2.22 -4.63 20.69
C GLY A 89 -2.76 -5.84 21.43
N VAL A 90 -3.98 -5.77 21.99
CA VAL A 90 -4.60 -6.95 22.64
C VAL A 90 -4.88 -8.07 21.64
N LEU A 91 -5.29 -7.75 20.41
CA LEU A 91 -5.47 -8.76 19.35
C LEU A 91 -4.14 -9.41 18.94
N ALA A 92 -3.06 -8.63 18.86
CA ALA A 92 -1.73 -9.13 18.53
C ALA A 92 -1.12 -10.01 19.65
N ASP A 93 -1.26 -9.58 20.90
CA ASP A 93 -0.78 -10.30 22.08
C ASP A 93 -1.52 -11.64 22.24
N ARG A 94 -2.84 -11.67 21.99
CA ARG A 94 -3.62 -12.90 21.97
C ARG A 94 -3.04 -13.89 20.96
N ARG A 95 -2.85 -13.47 19.71
CA ARG A 95 -2.34 -14.37 18.66
C ARG A 95 -0.95 -14.93 18.99
N SER A 96 -0.15 -14.11 19.68
CA SER A 96 1.18 -14.52 20.16
C SER A 96 1.07 -15.55 21.29
N ALA A 97 0.10 -15.38 22.20
CA ALA A 97 -0.18 -16.31 23.29
C ALA A 97 -0.74 -17.67 22.83
N GLU A 98 -1.55 -17.73 21.76
CA GLU A 98 -1.98 -19.03 21.17
C GLU A 98 -0.81 -19.85 20.61
N SER A 99 0.21 -19.15 20.12
CA SER A 99 1.38 -19.80 19.51
C SER A 99 2.38 -20.31 20.56
N ALA A 100 2.24 -19.88 21.82
CA ALA A 100 3.07 -20.29 22.93
C ALA A 100 2.31 -21.28 23.82
N GLU A 101 2.91 -22.42 24.18
CA GLU A 101 2.31 -23.50 24.99
C GLU A 101 1.97 -23.09 26.46
N SER A 102 1.97 -21.79 26.77
CA SER A 102 1.73 -21.18 28.08
C SER A 102 0.66 -20.09 27.96
N ALA A 103 -0.58 -20.48 27.67
CA ALA A 103 -1.69 -19.57 27.36
C ALA A 103 -2.63 -19.27 28.55
N THR A 104 -2.11 -18.98 29.74
CA THR A 104 -2.96 -18.77 30.94
C THR A 104 -3.02 -17.32 31.45
N ALA A 105 -2.21 -16.41 30.93
CA ALA A 105 -2.24 -15.00 31.35
C ALA A 105 -3.27 -14.18 30.55
N PRO A 106 -4.11 -13.34 31.19
CA PRO A 106 -5.09 -12.51 30.50
C PRO A 106 -4.40 -11.41 29.67
N VAL A 107 -4.80 -11.27 28.41
CA VAL A 107 -4.26 -10.28 27.47
C VAL A 107 -4.89 -8.91 27.75
N THR A 108 -4.14 -8.02 28.40
CA THR A 108 -4.66 -6.78 29.02
C THR A 108 -3.75 -5.57 28.74
N ARG A 109 -3.38 -5.37 27.46
CA ARG A 109 -2.50 -4.26 27.07
C ARG A 109 -3.23 -2.91 27.17
N GLY A 110 -2.99 -2.19 28.26
CA GLY A 110 -3.56 -0.84 28.47
C GLY A 110 -5.06 -0.86 28.73
N CYS A 111 -5.63 -2.00 29.14
CA CYS A 111 -7.02 -2.17 29.54
C CYS A 111 -7.13 -3.18 30.68
N ALA A 112 -8.15 -3.05 31.53
CA ALA A 112 -8.40 -3.98 32.63
C ALA A 112 -8.96 -5.34 32.15
N SER A 113 -9.71 -5.35 31.05
CA SER A 113 -10.27 -6.58 30.48
C SER A 113 -10.44 -6.48 28.96
N ALA A 114 -10.40 -7.62 28.29
CA ALA A 114 -10.68 -7.76 26.86
C ALA A 114 -11.47 -9.05 26.62
N GLN A 115 -12.58 -8.97 25.89
CA GLN A 115 -13.49 -10.08 25.60
C GLN A 115 -13.84 -10.12 24.11
N GLY A 116 -14.23 -11.31 23.62
CA GLY A 116 -14.62 -11.50 22.22
C GLY A 116 -13.44 -11.53 21.24
N LEU A 117 -12.20 -11.68 21.72
CA LEU A 117 -11.00 -11.70 20.89
C LEU A 117 -10.94 -12.92 19.95
N ASP A 118 -11.53 -14.05 20.35
CA ASP A 118 -11.56 -15.29 19.55
C ASP A 118 -12.38 -15.17 18.27
N ALA A 119 -13.19 -14.11 18.13
CA ALA A 119 -13.95 -13.85 16.91
C ALA A 119 -13.08 -13.27 15.77
N VAL A 120 -11.78 -13.02 16.00
CA VAL A 120 -10.85 -12.44 15.01
C VAL A 120 -9.59 -13.30 14.87
N ASP A 121 -9.48 -14.01 13.76
CA ASP A 121 -8.30 -14.85 13.45
C ASP A 121 -7.06 -14.05 13.04
N ARG A 122 -7.28 -12.91 12.36
CA ARG A 122 -6.22 -12.11 11.76
C ARG A 122 -6.52 -10.63 11.86
N LEU A 123 -5.60 -9.90 12.47
CA LEU A 123 -5.54 -8.45 12.40
C LEU A 123 -4.72 -8.01 11.19
N VAL A 124 -5.28 -7.13 10.36
CA VAL A 124 -4.56 -6.43 9.29
C VAL A 124 -4.62 -4.94 9.59
N GLN A 125 -3.46 -4.34 9.86
CA GLN A 125 -3.34 -2.91 10.08
C GLN A 125 -2.78 -2.24 8.82
N VAL A 126 -3.55 -1.30 8.29
CA VAL A 126 -3.12 -0.42 7.19
C VAL A 126 -2.85 0.96 7.78
N ASP A 127 -1.61 1.42 7.65
CA ASP A 127 -1.16 2.71 8.17
C ASP A 127 -0.68 3.65 7.04
N GLN A 128 -0.20 4.84 7.42
CA GLN A 128 0.31 5.85 6.48
C GLN A 128 1.83 5.79 6.33
N ARG A 129 2.50 4.75 6.82
CA ARG A 129 3.95 4.63 6.64
C ARG A 129 4.25 4.40 5.17
N PRO A 130 5.34 4.99 4.63
CA PRO A 130 5.76 4.71 3.27
C PRO A 130 5.93 3.21 3.04
N ILE A 131 5.48 2.72 1.90
CA ILE A 131 5.59 1.32 1.46
C ILE A 131 7.03 0.81 1.54
N GLY A 132 8.00 1.68 1.25
CA GLY A 132 9.42 1.45 1.46
C GLY A 132 10.17 2.76 1.50
N ARG A 133 11.43 2.71 1.93
CA ARG A 133 12.33 3.87 2.00
C ARG A 133 13.34 3.91 0.85
N THR A 134 13.22 3.00 -0.12
CA THR A 134 14.18 2.88 -1.24
C THR A 134 13.45 2.90 -2.58
N PRO A 135 14.12 3.32 -3.68
CA PRO A 135 13.56 3.28 -5.04
C PRO A 135 13.17 1.88 -5.55
N ARG A 136 13.59 0.83 -4.83
CA ARG A 136 13.27 -0.57 -5.12
C ARG A 136 11.82 -0.93 -4.75
N SER A 137 11.20 -0.17 -3.86
CA SER A 137 9.80 -0.34 -3.47
C SER A 137 8.90 0.45 -4.40
N ASN A 138 8.11 -0.27 -5.18
CA ASN A 138 7.05 0.29 -6.02
C ASN A 138 5.76 -0.54 -5.86
N LEU A 139 4.67 -0.08 -6.49
CA LEU A 139 3.38 -0.75 -6.43
C LEU A 139 3.47 -2.22 -6.84
N ALA A 140 4.19 -2.53 -7.91
CA ALA A 140 4.32 -3.90 -8.42
C ALA A 140 5.04 -4.84 -7.44
N THR A 141 6.08 -4.35 -6.75
CA THR A 141 6.78 -5.14 -5.72
C THR A 141 5.95 -5.33 -4.46
N TYR A 142 5.17 -4.31 -4.06
CA TYR A 142 4.41 -4.37 -2.82
C TYR A 142 3.18 -5.27 -2.90
N THR A 143 2.50 -5.27 -4.05
CA THR A 143 1.33 -6.13 -4.28
C THR A 143 1.68 -7.55 -4.71
N GLY A 144 2.97 -7.84 -4.97
CA GLY A 144 3.43 -9.11 -5.51
C GLY A 144 3.22 -9.28 -7.02
N LEU A 145 2.64 -8.28 -7.71
CA LEU A 145 2.45 -8.30 -9.17
C LEU A 145 3.78 -8.52 -9.91
N PHE A 146 4.86 -7.93 -9.43
CA PHE A 146 6.17 -8.04 -10.06
C PHE A 146 6.67 -9.50 -10.12
N ASP A 147 6.32 -10.34 -9.14
CA ASP A 147 6.71 -11.76 -9.14
C ASP A 147 6.02 -12.53 -10.27
N VAL A 148 4.75 -12.19 -10.55
CA VAL A 148 3.99 -12.75 -11.67
C VAL A 148 4.63 -12.31 -12.99
N VAL A 149 4.89 -11.01 -13.15
CA VAL A 149 5.53 -10.46 -14.36
C VAL A 149 6.88 -11.14 -14.63
N ARG A 150 7.73 -11.30 -13.60
CA ARG A 150 9.04 -11.97 -13.76
C ARG A 150 8.93 -13.42 -14.20
N LYS A 151 7.89 -14.15 -13.76
CA LYS A 151 7.63 -15.52 -14.19
C LYS A 151 7.22 -15.57 -15.66
N LEU A 152 6.31 -14.68 -16.08
CA LEU A 152 5.89 -14.57 -17.48
C LEU A 152 7.08 -14.29 -18.41
N PHE A 153 7.98 -13.37 -18.04
CA PHE A 153 9.19 -13.11 -18.82
C PHE A 153 10.13 -14.32 -18.91
N ALA A 154 10.27 -15.09 -17.82
CA ALA A 154 11.07 -16.31 -17.81
C ALA A 154 10.47 -17.44 -18.68
N GLU A 155 9.18 -17.37 -19.00
CA GLU A 155 8.48 -18.33 -19.84
C GLU A 155 8.55 -18.00 -21.33
N THR A 156 9.03 -16.81 -21.71
CA THR A 156 9.23 -16.44 -23.12
C THR A 156 10.25 -17.35 -23.80
N GLU A 157 10.11 -17.54 -25.11
CA GLU A 157 11.00 -18.38 -25.91
C GLU A 157 12.46 -17.91 -25.83
N THR A 158 12.70 -16.59 -25.96
CA THR A 158 14.03 -15.98 -25.86
C THR A 158 14.66 -16.22 -24.49
N ALA A 159 13.89 -16.09 -23.40
CA ALA A 159 14.37 -16.38 -22.05
C ALA A 159 14.72 -17.87 -21.88
N ARG A 160 13.85 -18.78 -22.36
CA ARG A 160 14.08 -20.23 -22.30
C ARG A 160 15.33 -20.64 -23.09
N ALA A 161 15.51 -20.13 -24.30
CA ALA A 161 16.69 -20.38 -25.13
C ALA A 161 17.99 -19.94 -24.42
N ARG A 162 17.95 -18.81 -23.70
CA ARG A 162 19.08 -18.27 -22.93
C ARG A 162 19.20 -18.82 -21.51
N LYS A 163 18.32 -19.77 -21.12
CA LYS A 163 18.23 -20.34 -19.78
C LYS A 163 18.04 -19.28 -18.67
N TYR A 164 17.38 -18.18 -19.00
CA TYR A 164 17.03 -17.14 -18.04
C TYR A 164 15.86 -17.60 -17.17
N ARG A 165 15.98 -17.35 -15.86
CA ARG A 165 14.93 -17.63 -14.87
C ARG A 165 14.35 -16.31 -14.36
N ALA A 166 13.26 -16.36 -13.59
CA ALA A 166 12.62 -15.19 -13.00
C ALA A 166 13.58 -14.29 -12.18
N GLY A 167 14.70 -14.84 -11.68
CA GLY A 167 15.78 -14.08 -11.04
C GLY A 167 16.48 -13.09 -11.99
N ARG A 168 16.67 -13.44 -13.27
CA ARG A 168 17.25 -12.53 -14.29
C ARG A 168 16.42 -11.26 -14.44
N PHE A 169 15.11 -11.39 -14.30
CA PHE A 169 14.14 -10.32 -14.46
C PHE A 169 13.89 -9.53 -13.17
N SER A 170 14.64 -9.79 -12.10
CA SER A 170 14.56 -9.01 -10.87
C SER A 170 15.65 -7.95 -10.82
N PHE A 171 15.25 -6.68 -10.71
CA PHE A 171 16.21 -5.58 -10.47
C PHE A 171 16.82 -5.62 -9.06
N ASN A 172 16.28 -6.45 -8.14
CA ASN A 172 16.77 -6.56 -6.76
C ASN A 172 17.95 -7.52 -6.60
N VAL A 173 18.27 -8.34 -7.61
CA VAL A 173 19.34 -9.36 -7.53
C VAL A 173 20.35 -9.18 -8.66
N ALA A 174 21.59 -9.58 -8.39
CA ALA A 174 22.64 -9.58 -9.41
C ALA A 174 22.30 -10.53 -10.57
N GLY A 175 22.77 -10.20 -11.77
CA GLY A 175 22.62 -11.01 -12.98
C GLY A 175 21.98 -10.25 -14.13
N GLY A 176 20.75 -9.78 -13.98
CA GLY A 176 20.04 -9.03 -15.05
C GLY A 176 19.86 -7.54 -14.81
N ARG A 177 20.03 -7.08 -13.56
CA ARG A 177 19.97 -5.65 -13.23
C ARG A 177 21.14 -4.87 -13.84
N CYS A 178 21.00 -3.54 -13.89
CA CYS A 178 22.11 -2.64 -14.13
C CYS A 178 23.02 -2.59 -12.88
N GLU A 179 24.32 -2.85 -13.06
CA GLU A 179 25.28 -2.86 -11.95
C GLU A 179 25.70 -1.43 -11.51
N THR A 180 25.56 -0.44 -12.39
CA THR A 180 25.92 0.95 -12.06
C THR A 180 24.99 1.56 -11.03
N CYS A 181 23.67 1.39 -11.20
CA CYS A 181 22.68 1.83 -10.22
C CYS A 181 22.21 0.70 -9.29
N GLN A 182 22.81 -0.50 -9.38
CA GLN A 182 22.42 -1.67 -8.60
C GLN A 182 20.90 -1.95 -8.65
N GLY A 183 20.28 -1.72 -9.81
CA GLY A 183 18.85 -1.89 -10.06
C GLY A 183 17.92 -0.80 -9.54
N GLU A 184 18.44 0.31 -9.01
CA GLU A 184 17.61 1.43 -8.53
C GLU A 184 17.04 2.28 -9.67
N GLY A 185 17.74 2.34 -10.81
CA GLY A 185 17.39 3.18 -11.96
C GLY A 185 17.85 4.63 -11.82
N PHE A 186 18.25 5.05 -10.63
CA PHE A 186 18.74 6.39 -10.33
C PHE A 186 20.09 6.31 -9.62
N VAL A 187 20.83 7.42 -9.65
CA VAL A 187 22.01 7.63 -8.83
C VAL A 187 21.79 8.86 -7.96
N SER A 188 22.19 8.79 -6.70
CA SER A 188 22.10 9.91 -5.75
C SER A 188 23.32 10.79 -5.91
N VAL A 189 23.10 12.09 -6.05
CA VAL A 189 24.15 13.12 -5.93
C VAL A 189 23.98 13.79 -4.58
N GLU A 190 24.96 13.58 -3.70
CA GLU A 190 24.99 14.24 -2.40
C GLU A 190 25.40 15.70 -2.58
N LEU A 191 24.61 16.60 -2.02
CA LEU A 191 24.85 18.04 -2.03
C LEU A 191 25.09 18.48 -0.60
N LEU A 192 26.20 19.20 -0.35
CA LEU A 192 26.66 19.55 1.00
C LEU A 192 25.61 20.28 1.87
N PHE A 193 24.73 21.07 1.25
CA PHE A 193 23.76 21.93 1.96
C PHE A 193 22.33 21.83 1.43
N LEU A 194 22.07 20.92 0.49
CA LEU A 194 20.76 20.73 -0.12
C LEU A 194 20.33 19.28 0.03
N PRO A 195 19.02 19.00 0.05
CA PRO A 195 18.55 17.62 -0.05
C PRO A 195 19.17 16.93 -1.26
N SER A 196 19.62 15.68 -1.08
CA SER A 196 20.18 14.89 -2.18
C SER A 196 19.23 14.88 -3.36
N THR A 197 19.81 14.96 -4.57
CA THR A 197 19.05 14.88 -5.80
C THR A 197 19.27 13.54 -6.46
N TYR A 198 18.24 13.03 -7.12
CA TYR A 198 18.28 11.77 -7.85
C TYR A 198 18.24 12.06 -9.34
N THR A 199 19.21 11.54 -10.08
CA THR A 199 19.24 11.63 -11.54
C THR A 199 19.12 10.23 -12.14
N PRO A 200 18.50 10.08 -13.32
CA PRO A 200 18.48 8.81 -14.02
C PRO A 200 19.89 8.25 -14.17
N CYS A 201 20.05 6.95 -13.97
CA CYS A 201 21.33 6.28 -14.11
C CYS A 201 21.90 6.51 -15.53
N PRO A 202 23.16 6.92 -15.69
CA PRO A 202 23.73 7.21 -17.01
C PRO A 202 23.84 5.99 -17.91
N ASP A 203 23.86 4.77 -17.35
CA ASP A 203 24.12 3.54 -18.12
C ASP A 203 22.84 2.83 -18.56
N CYS A 204 21.80 2.85 -17.73
CA CYS A 204 20.51 2.22 -18.07
C CYS A 204 19.39 3.24 -18.31
N HIS A 205 19.66 4.53 -18.16
CA HIS A 205 18.70 5.62 -18.36
C HIS A 205 17.37 5.44 -17.61
N GLY A 206 17.41 4.83 -16.42
CA GLY A 206 16.22 4.53 -15.61
C GLY A 206 15.64 3.13 -15.81
N ALA A 207 16.07 2.37 -16.82
CA ALA A 207 15.51 1.05 -17.13
C ALA A 207 15.78 -0.02 -16.07
N ARG A 208 16.76 0.18 -15.18
CA ARG A 208 17.14 -0.73 -14.06
C ARG A 208 17.78 -2.07 -14.47
N TYR A 209 17.84 -2.40 -15.76
CA TYR A 209 18.38 -3.66 -16.28
C TYR A 209 19.57 -3.44 -17.21
N ASN A 210 20.35 -4.50 -17.41
CA ASN A 210 21.39 -4.52 -18.44
C ASN A 210 20.80 -4.80 -19.83
N PRO A 211 21.50 -4.42 -20.93
CA PRO A 211 20.98 -4.56 -22.29
C PRO A 211 20.54 -5.98 -22.64
N ALA A 212 21.32 -6.99 -22.26
CA ALA A 212 21.03 -8.39 -22.56
C ALA A 212 19.72 -8.91 -21.93
N THR A 213 19.27 -8.30 -20.82
CA THR A 213 17.98 -8.61 -20.20
C THR A 213 16.82 -7.93 -20.92
N LEU A 214 17.06 -6.72 -21.45
CA LEU A 214 16.07 -5.95 -22.21
C LEU A 214 15.85 -6.48 -23.63
N GLU A 215 16.70 -7.37 -24.13
CA GLU A 215 16.45 -8.09 -25.39
C GLU A 215 15.28 -9.08 -25.30
N VAL A 216 14.85 -9.46 -24.10
CA VAL A 216 13.68 -10.33 -23.91
C VAL A 216 12.43 -9.48 -23.85
N THR A 217 11.48 -9.78 -24.73
CA THR A 217 10.18 -9.10 -24.77
C THR A 217 9.04 -10.06 -24.50
N LEU A 218 7.99 -9.55 -23.87
CA LEU A 218 6.69 -10.18 -23.72
C LEU A 218 5.68 -9.33 -24.49
N ARG A 219 5.01 -9.91 -25.50
CA ARG A 219 4.03 -9.19 -26.35
C ARG A 219 4.60 -7.88 -26.93
N GLY A 220 5.87 -7.87 -27.29
CA GLY A 220 6.56 -6.72 -27.88
C GLY A 220 7.15 -5.71 -26.89
N LEU A 221 6.92 -5.86 -25.57
CA LEU A 221 7.46 -4.97 -24.55
C LEU A 221 8.55 -5.66 -23.72
N THR A 222 9.61 -4.93 -23.41
CA THR A 222 10.64 -5.32 -22.44
C THR A 222 10.09 -5.24 -21.01
N ILE A 223 10.79 -5.86 -20.06
CA ILE A 223 10.36 -5.79 -18.66
C ILE A 223 10.40 -4.37 -18.09
N ALA A 224 11.32 -3.52 -18.56
CA ALA A 224 11.38 -2.12 -18.15
C ALA A 224 10.14 -1.35 -18.62
N GLU A 225 9.73 -1.54 -19.88
CA GLU A 225 8.53 -0.91 -20.43
C GLU A 225 7.25 -1.40 -19.76
N VAL A 226 7.15 -2.71 -19.44
CA VAL A 226 6.01 -3.25 -18.68
C VAL A 226 5.91 -2.62 -17.29
N LEU A 227 7.04 -2.32 -16.65
CA LEU A 227 7.07 -1.63 -15.36
C LEU A 227 6.78 -0.13 -15.45
N ASP A 228 6.88 0.46 -16.65
CA ASP A 228 6.58 1.87 -16.91
C ASP A 228 5.10 2.10 -17.28
N LEU A 229 4.36 1.04 -17.58
CA LEU A 229 2.93 1.11 -17.84
C LEU A 229 2.16 1.66 -16.63
N THR A 230 1.13 2.47 -16.91
CA THR A 230 0.11 2.79 -15.91
C THR A 230 -0.62 1.53 -15.48
N VAL A 231 -1.23 1.54 -14.29
CA VAL A 231 -2.00 0.38 -13.79
C VAL A 231 -3.13 0.01 -14.75
N GLU A 232 -3.78 1.00 -15.37
CA GLU A 232 -4.83 0.81 -16.37
C GLU A 232 -4.29 0.09 -17.62
N ALA A 233 -3.17 0.57 -18.18
CA ALA A 233 -2.53 -0.06 -19.33
C ALA A 233 -2.00 -1.46 -19.00
N ALA A 234 -1.41 -1.65 -17.81
CA ALA A 234 -0.93 -2.94 -17.35
C ALA A 234 -2.07 -3.96 -17.17
N ALA A 235 -3.22 -3.53 -16.66
CA ALA A 235 -4.40 -4.39 -16.54
C ALA A 235 -4.88 -4.90 -17.90
N GLY A 236 -4.92 -4.03 -18.91
CA GLY A 236 -5.23 -4.43 -20.29
C GLY A 236 -4.14 -5.33 -20.90
N PHE A 237 -2.86 -4.98 -20.70
CA PHE A 237 -1.72 -5.72 -21.23
C PHE A 237 -1.62 -7.15 -20.66
N LEU A 238 -1.98 -7.33 -19.39
CA LEU A 238 -1.97 -8.61 -18.67
C LEU A 238 -3.33 -9.33 -18.70
N ALA A 239 -4.37 -8.75 -19.29
CA ALA A 239 -5.63 -9.45 -19.50
C ALA A 239 -5.38 -10.66 -20.43
N GLY A 240 -5.52 -11.87 -19.89
CA GLY A 240 -5.26 -13.12 -20.63
C GLY A 240 -3.84 -13.66 -20.54
N THR A 241 -3.08 -13.29 -19.51
CA THR A 241 -1.91 -14.07 -19.06
C THR A 241 -2.31 -15.10 -18.01
#